data_AF-A0A397V233-F1
#
_entry.id   AF-A0A397V233-F1
#
_cell.length_a   1.000
_cell.length_b   1.000
_cell.length_c   1.000
_cell.angle_alpha   90.00
_cell.angle_beta   90.00
_cell.angle_gamma   90.00
#
_symmetry.space_group_name_H-M   'P 1'
#
loop_
_entity.id
_entity.type
_entity.pdbx_description
1 polymer ?
#
loop_
_entity_poly.entity_id
_entity_poly.type
_entity_poly.pdbx_seq_one_letter_code
_entity_poly.pdbx_strand_id
1 'polypeptide(L)'
;MWNDFTTPVTPYISKLDTSSWMWSIPNLSQINSPQLCFHSAALYGNYTIIAFGLNPFLSSNSSLVLSNNLYILDIKNYTWVTSFNPNQSTSTQTPSSDHFNNDWFIGIVVGAGIVLLCIFSVVGFLLYKRKNQYPKFIPTPWHYCYLN
;
A
#
# COMPACT_ATOMS: atom_id res chain seq x y z
N MET A 1 -20.85 13.51 -12.36
CA MET A 1 -20.26 12.16 -12.46
C MET A 1 -19.37 12.16 -13.70
N TRP A 2 -18.09 11.85 -13.54
CA TRP A 2 -17.17 11.70 -14.66
C TRP A 2 -17.51 10.39 -15.39
N ASN A 3 -18.14 10.48 -16.56
CA ASN A 3 -18.63 9.33 -17.32
C ASN A 3 -17.76 9.01 -18.55
N ASP A 4 -16.54 9.55 -18.63
CA ASP A 4 -15.67 9.26 -19.77
C ASP A 4 -14.70 8.12 -19.45
N PHE A 5 -15.19 6.89 -19.64
CA PHE A 5 -14.37 5.68 -19.60
C PHE A 5 -13.89 5.25 -21.00
N THR A 6 -14.16 6.10 -22.02
CA THR A 6 -13.95 5.79 -23.44
C THR A 6 -12.70 6.45 -24.01
N THR A 7 -12.05 7.32 -23.25
CA THR A 7 -10.80 7.97 -23.67
C THR A 7 -9.57 7.32 -23.00
N PRO A 8 -8.56 6.87 -23.78
CA PRO A 8 -7.32 6.36 -23.22
C PRO A 8 -6.47 7.50 -22.64
N VAL A 9 -5.78 7.23 -21.53
CA VAL A 9 -4.90 8.20 -20.86
C VAL A 9 -3.53 8.24 -21.52
N THR A 10 -2.95 9.43 -21.64
CA THR A 10 -1.55 9.65 -22.04
C THR A 10 -0.81 10.45 -20.96
N PRO A 11 0.45 10.12 -20.62
CA PRO A 11 1.25 8.99 -21.11
C PRO A 11 0.77 7.63 -20.58
N TYR A 12 1.02 6.54 -21.31
CA TYR A 12 0.58 5.19 -20.92
C TYR A 12 1.31 4.63 -19.69
N ILE A 13 2.56 5.05 -19.48
CA ILE A 13 3.39 4.64 -18.34
C ILE A 13 4.09 5.88 -17.80
N SER A 14 4.10 5.99 -16.47
CA SER A 14 4.90 6.96 -15.74
C SER A 14 5.74 6.23 -14.69
N LYS A 15 6.93 6.75 -14.42
CA LYS A 15 7.86 6.21 -13.43
C LYS A 15 8.08 7.26 -12.35
N LEU A 16 7.78 6.91 -11.10
CA LEU A 16 8.17 7.68 -9.92
C LEU A 16 9.55 7.23 -9.45
N ASP A 17 10.50 8.15 -9.40
CA ASP A 17 11.76 7.96 -8.70
C ASP A 17 11.59 8.33 -7.23
N THR A 18 11.75 7.37 -6.32
CA THR A 18 11.56 7.59 -4.87
C THR A 18 12.79 8.20 -4.19
N SER A 19 13.92 8.30 -4.88
CA SER A 19 15.10 9.01 -4.36
C SER A 19 14.96 10.53 -4.52
N SER A 20 14.42 10.96 -5.66
CA SER A 20 14.21 12.36 -6.02
C SER A 20 12.76 12.83 -5.88
N TRP A 21 11.82 11.90 -5.69
CA TRP A 21 10.37 12.12 -5.71
C TRP A 21 9.85 12.77 -6.99
N MET A 22 10.54 12.54 -8.11
CA MET A 22 10.17 13.10 -9.41
C MET A 22 9.53 12.04 -10.31
N TRP A 23 8.49 12.47 -11.03
CA TRP A 23 7.89 11.68 -12.10
C TRP A 23 8.67 11.85 -13.41
N SER A 24 8.77 10.77 -14.17
CA SER A 24 9.38 10.74 -15.50
C SER A 24 8.57 9.86 -16.45
N ILE A 25 8.72 10.10 -17.74
CA ILE A 25 8.11 9.27 -18.80
C ILE A 25 9.25 8.45 -19.44
N PRO A 26 9.28 7.13 -19.24
CA PRO A 26 10.29 6.29 -19.85
C PRO A 26 10.13 6.24 -21.37
N ASN A 27 11.25 6.14 -22.09
CA ASN A 27 11.24 6.02 -23.54
C ASN A 27 10.88 4.59 -23.95
N LEU A 28 9.66 4.39 -24.42
CA LEU A 28 9.16 3.11 -24.91
C LEU A 28 8.33 3.27 -26.17
N SER A 29 8.39 2.27 -27.04
CA SER A 29 7.54 2.21 -28.22
C SER A 29 6.09 2.06 -27.79
N GLN A 30 5.31 3.13 -27.98
CA GLN A 30 3.90 3.16 -27.66
C GLN A 30 3.06 2.26 -28.57
N ILE A 31 3.59 1.84 -29.72
CA ILE A 31 2.89 1.05 -30.75
C ILE A 31 2.35 -0.26 -30.18
N ASN A 32 3.03 -0.86 -29.20
CA ASN A 32 2.64 -2.15 -28.62
C ASN A 32 2.06 -2.02 -27.20
N SER A 33 1.82 -0.79 -26.71
CA SER A 33 1.29 -0.58 -25.37
C SER A 33 -0.19 -0.96 -25.31
N PRO A 34 -0.62 -1.84 -24.38
CA PRO A 34 -2.03 -2.06 -24.14
C PRO A 34 -2.63 -0.78 -23.58
N GLN A 35 -3.64 -0.27 -24.28
CA GLN A 35 -4.45 0.86 -23.81
C GLN A 35 -5.64 0.27 -23.07
N LEU A 36 -5.46 -0.02 -21.78
CA LEU A 36 -6.49 -0.65 -20.95
C LEU A 36 -6.79 0.23 -19.73
N CYS A 37 -8.08 0.45 -19.45
CA CYS A 37 -8.54 0.97 -18.17
C CYS A 37 -9.12 -0.17 -17.31
N PHE A 38 -9.23 0.04 -16.00
CA PHE A 38 -9.71 -0.99 -15.06
C PHE A 38 -8.95 -2.32 -15.14
N HIS A 39 -7.66 -2.28 -15.50
CA HIS A 39 -6.79 -3.44 -15.54
C HIS A 39 -6.22 -3.76 -14.16
N SER A 40 -5.71 -4.98 -13.99
CA SER A 40 -4.88 -5.35 -12.85
C SER A 40 -3.40 -5.39 -13.26
N ALA A 41 -2.50 -4.99 -12.37
CA ALA A 41 -1.07 -5.02 -12.62
C ALA A 41 -0.30 -5.55 -11.41
N ALA A 42 0.73 -6.35 -11.64
CA ALA A 42 1.63 -6.86 -10.62
C ALA A 42 3.09 -6.80 -11.10
N LEU A 43 4.00 -6.47 -10.19
CA LEU A 43 5.44 -6.46 -10.44
C LEU A 43 6.07 -7.78 -9.99
N TYR A 44 6.85 -8.42 -10.87
CA TYR A 44 7.65 -9.59 -10.56
C TYR A 44 9.07 -9.42 -11.13
N GLY A 45 10.06 -9.24 -10.25
CA GLY A 45 11.44 -8.96 -10.65
C GLY A 45 11.52 -7.71 -11.52
N ASN A 46 12.01 -7.86 -12.76
CA ASN A 46 12.11 -6.79 -13.75
C ASN A 46 10.93 -6.75 -14.73
N TYR A 47 9.82 -7.42 -14.41
CA TYR A 47 8.66 -7.49 -15.28
C TYR A 47 7.40 -6.97 -14.59
N THR A 48 6.68 -6.08 -15.25
CA THR A 48 5.32 -5.71 -14.88
C THR A 48 4.36 -6.54 -15.72
N ILE A 49 3.50 -7.30 -15.07
CA ILE A 49 2.46 -8.12 -15.69
C ILE A 49 1.15 -7.36 -15.57
N ILE A 50 0.52 -7.04 -16.69
CA ILE A 50 -0.79 -6.39 -16.78
C ILE A 50 -1.79 -7.41 -17.30
N ALA A 51 -2.89 -7.57 -16.59
CA ALA A 51 -3.92 -8.56 -16.87
C ALA A 51 -5.30 -7.90 -16.90
N PHE A 52 -6.11 -8.36 -17.85
CA PHE A 52 -7.51 -7.98 -17.99
C PHE A 52 -7.72 -6.47 -18.13
N GLY A 53 -8.97 -6.04 -18.05
CA GLY A 53 -9.37 -4.64 -18.15
C GLY A 53 -10.20 -4.37 -19.39
N LEU A 54 -10.63 -3.12 -19.50
CA LEU A 54 -11.48 -2.63 -20.57
C LEU A 54 -10.64 -1.91 -21.62
N ASN A 55 -10.92 -2.18 -22.89
CA ASN A 55 -10.34 -1.44 -24.00
C ASN A 55 -11.23 -0.21 -24.30
N PRO A 56 -10.81 1.01 -23.95
CA PRO A 56 -11.64 2.20 -24.08
C PRO A 56 -11.89 2.57 -25.54
N PHE A 57 -10.97 2.26 -26.46
CA PHE A 57 -11.10 2.55 -27.88
C PHE A 57 -12.14 1.67 -28.57
N LEU A 58 -12.29 0.43 -28.11
CA LEU A 58 -13.29 -0.52 -28.62
C LEU A 58 -14.60 -0.48 -27.84
N SER A 59 -14.64 0.19 -26.69
CA SER A 59 -15.82 0.27 -25.83
C SER A 59 -16.64 1.54 -26.12
N SER A 60 -17.92 1.46 -25.81
CA SER A 60 -18.87 2.57 -25.87
C SER A 60 -19.79 2.53 -24.66
N ASN A 61 -20.62 3.56 -24.49
CA ASN A 61 -21.60 3.60 -23.40
C ASN A 61 -22.59 2.43 -23.40
N SER A 62 -22.78 1.76 -24.54
CA SER A 62 -23.73 0.67 -24.71
C SER A 62 -23.08 -0.72 -24.80
N SER A 63 -21.76 -0.81 -24.92
CA SER A 63 -21.03 -2.08 -25.07
C SER A 63 -19.61 -1.94 -24.57
N LEU A 64 -19.22 -2.83 -23.65
CA LEU A 64 -17.89 -2.86 -23.03
C LEU A 64 -17.06 -3.99 -23.64
N VAL A 65 -15.87 -3.68 -24.13
CA VAL A 65 -14.93 -4.64 -24.69
C VAL A 65 -13.83 -4.92 -23.67
N LEU A 66 -13.82 -6.14 -23.13
CA LEU A 66 -12.84 -6.59 -22.15
C LEU A 66 -11.68 -7.31 -22.84
N SER A 67 -10.46 -7.09 -22.33
CA SER A 67 -9.28 -7.86 -22.72
C SER A 67 -9.15 -9.11 -21.84
N ASN A 68 -8.88 -10.25 -22.47
CA ASN A 68 -8.53 -11.51 -21.82
C ASN A 68 -7.03 -11.84 -21.96
N ASN A 69 -6.24 -10.91 -22.49
CA ASN A 69 -4.81 -11.09 -22.72
C ASN A 69 -3.99 -10.74 -21.48
N LEU A 70 -2.79 -11.33 -21.43
CA LEU A 70 -1.73 -10.93 -20.51
C LEU A 70 -0.68 -10.13 -21.28
N TYR A 71 -0.30 -8.99 -20.73
CA TYR A 71 0.72 -8.11 -21.28
C TYR A 71 1.89 -8.03 -20.31
N ILE A 72 3.11 -8.19 -20.81
CA ILE A 72 4.31 -8.22 -19.99
C ILE A 72 5.25 -7.12 -20.47
N LEU A 73 5.64 -6.25 -19.54
CA LEU A 73 6.58 -5.16 -19.78
C LEU A 73 7.89 -5.46 -19.04
N ASP A 74 9.01 -5.53 -19.75
CA ASP A 74 10.34 -5.48 -19.16
C ASP A 74 10.63 -4.04 -18.73
N ILE A 75 10.72 -3.77 -17.42
CA ILE A 75 10.93 -2.43 -16.86
C ILE A 75 12.39 -1.96 -16.88
N LYS A 76 13.36 -2.83 -17.22
CA LYS A 76 14.75 -2.41 -17.43
C LYS A 76 14.92 -1.74 -18.78
N ASN A 77 14.34 -2.35 -19.81
CA ASN A 77 14.46 -1.89 -21.19
C ASN A 77 13.23 -1.10 -21.66
N TYR A 78 12.16 -1.08 -20.86
CA TYR A 78 10.84 -0.55 -21.20
C TYR A 78 10.30 -1.11 -22.53
N THR A 79 10.38 -2.44 -22.68
CA THR A 79 9.92 -3.16 -23.87
C THR A 79 8.81 -4.14 -23.54
N TRP A 80 7.81 -4.21 -24.42
CA TRP A 80 6.77 -5.24 -24.35
C TRP A 80 7.32 -6.58 -24.81
N VAL A 81 7.15 -7.61 -24.00
CA VAL A 81 7.65 -8.96 -24.27
C VAL A 81 6.48 -9.95 -24.36
N THR A 82 6.63 -10.96 -25.22
CA THR A 82 5.62 -12.00 -25.46
C THR A 82 5.89 -13.27 -24.67
N SER A 83 7.06 -13.38 -24.05
CA SER A 83 7.44 -14.54 -23.24
C SER A 83 8.14 -14.08 -21.97
N PHE A 84 7.98 -14.88 -20.92
CA PHE A 84 8.61 -14.71 -19.63
C PHE A 84 9.37 -15.98 -19.30
N ASN A 85 10.66 -15.86 -19.00
CA ASN A 85 11.48 -16.97 -18.55
C ASN A 85 11.75 -16.83 -17.04
N PRO A 86 11.07 -17.61 -16.18
CA PRO A 86 11.25 -17.52 -14.73
C PRO A 86 12.67 -17.89 -14.28
N ASN A 87 13.41 -18.63 -15.10
CA ASN A 87 14.74 -19.15 -14.77
C ASN A 87 15.87 -18.21 -15.22
N GLN A 88 15.56 -17.07 -15.83
CA GLN A 88 16.57 -16.08 -16.17
C GLN A 88 16.98 -15.35 -14.90
N SER A 89 17.95 -15.93 -14.20
CA SER A 89 18.55 -15.39 -12.99
C SER A 89 18.79 -13.91 -13.16
N THR A 90 18.13 -13.11 -12.33
CA THR A 90 18.51 -11.71 -12.18
C THR A 90 19.95 -11.77 -11.67
N SER A 91 20.92 -11.45 -12.53
CA SER A 91 22.29 -11.24 -12.10
C SER A 91 22.28 -10.00 -11.22
N THR A 92 21.94 -10.22 -9.96
CA THR A 92 22.17 -9.29 -8.88
C THR A 92 23.69 -9.23 -8.80
N GLN A 93 24.29 -8.14 -9.26
CA GLN A 93 25.65 -7.80 -8.84
C GLN A 93 25.55 -7.52 -7.34
N THR A 94 25.73 -8.57 -6.54
CA THR A 94 25.93 -8.49 -5.11
C THR A 94 27.32 -7.89 -4.89
N PRO A 95 27.47 -6.70 -4.27
CA PRO A 95 28.74 -6.40 -3.64
C PRO A 95 28.91 -7.42 -2.51
N SER A 96 29.96 -8.22 -2.63
CA SER A 96 30.40 -9.19 -1.65
C SER A 96 30.67 -8.50 -0.31
N SER A 97 29.85 -8.78 0.70
CA SER A 97 30.27 -8.74 2.10
C SER A 97 29.31 -9.58 2.96
N ASP A 98 29.89 -10.64 3.50
CA ASP A 98 29.60 -11.31 4.77
C ASP A 98 28.20 -11.87 5.05
N HIS A 99 28.16 -13.19 4.85
CA HIS A 99 27.32 -14.17 5.51
C HIS A 99 27.12 -13.90 7.01
N PHE A 100 25.95 -13.40 7.36
CA PHE A 100 25.35 -13.58 8.68
C PHE A 100 24.01 -14.29 8.53
N ASN A 101 24.00 -15.59 8.81
CA ASN A 101 22.77 -16.33 9.05
C ASN A 101 22.21 -15.91 10.41
N ASN A 102 21.00 -15.34 10.44
CA ASN A 102 20.25 -15.17 11.69
C ASN A 102 18.75 -15.41 11.49
N ASP A 103 18.41 -16.65 11.17
CA ASP A 103 17.07 -17.24 11.25
C ASP A 103 16.56 -17.40 12.71
N TRP A 104 16.73 -16.39 13.59
CA TRP A 104 16.34 -16.50 15.02
C TRP A 104 15.67 -15.28 15.67
N PHE A 105 15.32 -14.19 14.96
CA PHE A 105 14.82 -12.98 15.65
C PHE A 105 13.35 -12.59 15.43
N ILE A 106 12.52 -13.46 14.85
CA ILE A 106 11.08 -13.18 14.63
C ILE A 106 10.21 -13.52 15.87
N GLY A 107 10.77 -14.14 16.91
CA GLY A 107 10.00 -14.57 18.10
C GLY A 107 9.84 -13.55 19.24
N ILE A 108 10.64 -12.48 19.30
CA ILE A 108 10.73 -11.62 20.51
C ILE A 108 9.88 -10.33 20.43
N VAL A 109 9.52 -9.86 19.23
CA VAL A 109 8.82 -8.57 19.09
C VAL A 109 7.31 -8.69 19.33
N VAL A 110 6.69 -9.85 19.10
CA VAL A 110 5.23 -10.03 19.28
C VAL A 110 4.83 -10.29 20.75
N GLY A 111 5.70 -10.94 21.54
CA GLY A 111 5.40 -11.29 22.93
C GLY A 111 5.41 -10.10 23.90
N ALA A 112 6.35 -9.15 23.72
CA ALA A 112 6.50 -8.02 24.64
C ALA A 112 5.32 -7.04 24.58
N GLY A 113 4.71 -6.85 23.39
CA GLY A 113 3.57 -5.96 23.21
C GLY A 113 2.32 -6.41 23.96
N ILE A 114 2.05 -7.72 23.96
CA ILE A 114 0.86 -8.29 24.62
C ILE A 114 0.97 -8.16 26.15
N VAL A 115 2.15 -8.44 26.71
CA VAL A 115 2.39 -8.32 28.16
C VAL A 115 2.22 -6.88 28.63
N LEU A 116 2.76 -5.91 27.89
CA LEU A 116 2.60 -4.49 28.21
C LEU A 116 1.12 -4.05 28.15
N LEU A 117 0.38 -4.45 27.11
CA LEU A 117 -1.06 -4.15 26.99
C LEU A 117 -1.88 -4.71 28.16
N CYS A 118 -1.61 -5.93 28.60
CA CYS A 118 -2.28 -6.54 29.75
C CYS A 118 -2.00 -5.75 31.04
N ILE A 119 -0.75 -5.35 31.28
CA ILE A 119 -0.36 -4.58 32.48
C ILE A 119 -1.07 -3.22 32.50
N PHE A 120 -1.06 -2.47 31.38
CA PHE A 120 -1.72 -1.17 31.30
C PHE A 120 -3.24 -1.27 31.51
N SER A 121 -3.88 -2.32 30.99
CA SER A 121 -5.32 -2.54 31.17
C SER A 121 -5.68 -2.81 32.64
N VAL A 122 -4.91 -3.64 33.34
CA VAL A 122 -5.14 -3.93 34.77
C VAL A 122 -4.94 -2.68 35.63
N VAL A 123 -3.84 -1.94 35.43
CA VAL A 123 -3.57 -0.71 36.18
C VAL A 123 -4.66 0.34 35.93
N GLY A 124 -5.06 0.54 34.67
CA GLY A 124 -6.13 1.45 34.29
C GLY A 124 -7.47 1.08 34.96
N PHE A 125 -7.83 -0.19 34.97
CA PHE A 125 -9.04 -0.68 35.62
C PHE A 125 -9.04 -0.43 37.14
N LEU A 126 -7.91 -0.67 37.82
CA LEU A 126 -7.79 -0.42 39.26
C LEU A 126 -7.92 1.07 39.61
N LEU A 127 -7.31 1.95 38.82
CA LEU A 127 -7.44 3.41 39.00
C LEU A 127 -8.87 3.89 38.73
N TYR A 128 -9.52 3.38 37.69
CA TYR A 128 -10.92 3.66 37.39
C TYR A 128 -11.83 3.24 38.54
N LYS A 129 -11.65 2.01 39.05
CA LYS A 129 -12.42 1.51 40.20
C LYS A 129 -12.17 2.37 41.44
N ARG A 130 -10.93 2.77 41.72
CA ARG A 130 -10.61 3.64 42.86
C ARG A 130 -11.31 5.00 42.75
N LYS A 131 -11.31 5.62 41.56
CA LYS A 131 -11.98 6.91 41.33
C LYS A 131 -13.49 6.83 41.59
N ASN A 132 -14.13 5.72 41.24
CA ASN A 132 -15.57 5.53 41.45
C ASN A 132 -15.95 5.15 42.89
N GLN A 133 -14.98 4.97 43.79
CA GLN A 133 -15.22 4.69 45.21
C GLN A 133 -15.10 5.93 46.11
N TYR A 134 -14.76 7.10 45.56
CA TYR A 134 -14.87 8.35 46.31
C TYR A 134 -16.32 8.83 46.26
N PRO A 135 -17.07 8.82 47.37
CA PRO A 135 -18.39 9.44 47.38
C PRO A 135 -18.22 10.90 46.96
N LYS A 136 -19.03 11.32 45.99
CA LYS A 136 -19.08 12.70 45.51
C LYS A 136 -19.59 13.57 46.67
N PHE A 137 -18.67 14.11 47.47
CA PHE A 137 -19.02 14.99 48.59
C PHE A 137 -19.58 16.28 48.00
N ILE A 138 -20.87 16.53 48.21
CA ILE A 138 -21.54 17.78 47.83
C ILE A 138 -21.40 18.70 49.05
N PRO A 139 -20.55 19.75 49.02
CA PRO A 139 -20.59 20.76 50.08
C PRO A 139 -21.91 21.54 49.93
N THR A 140 -22.80 21.43 50.91
CA THR A 140 -23.99 22.28 50.99
C THR A 140 -23.60 23.68 51.47
N PRO A 141 -24.04 24.75 50.80
CA PRO A 141 -23.60 26.11 51.09
C PRO A 141 -24.56 26.80 52.07
N TRP A 142 -24.39 26.62 53.38
CA TRP A 142 -25.05 27.48 54.37
C TRP A 142 -24.25 27.58 55.66
N HIS A 143 -23.46 28.64 55.80
CA HIS A 143 -23.39 29.54 56.96
C HIS A 143 -22.24 30.55 56.76
N TYR A 144 -22.36 31.72 57.40
CA TYR A 144 -21.43 32.87 57.44
C TYR A 144 -21.60 33.96 56.38
N CYS A 145 -22.70 34.71 56.49
CA CYS A 145 -22.66 36.17 56.40
C CYS A 145 -23.59 36.70 57.50
N TYR A 146 -23.03 37.30 58.57
CA TYR A 146 -23.56 38.44 59.34
C TYR A 146 -22.65 38.66 60.57
N LEU A 147 -21.54 39.36 60.36
CA LEU A 147 -20.95 40.24 61.38
C LEU A 147 -20.46 41.51 60.64
N ASN A 148 -21.00 42.63 61.10
CA ASN A 148 -20.85 44.03 60.68
C ASN A 148 -21.50 44.47 59.37
#